data_AF-A0A2X3J855-F1
#
_entry.id   AF-A0A2X3J855-F1
#
_cell.length_a   1.000
_cell.length_b   1.000
_cell.length_c   1.000
_cell.angle_alpha   90.00
_cell.angle_beta   90.00
_cell.angle_gamma   90.00
#
_symmetry.space_group_name_H-M   'P 1'
#
loop_
_entity.id
_entity.type
_entity.pdbx_description
1 polymer ?
#
loop_
_entity_poly.entity_id
_entity_poly.type
_entity_poly.pdbx_seq_one_letter_code
_entity_poly.pdbx_strand_id
1 'polypeptide(L)'
;MQPIQGATPRPPGEPASTPSAAGEQPLSTQQRTVLERLITRIIALSQQQSAEVWAGLKHDLGLKSETPLLSRHFPAAEQNLNQRLTSAQTTLATRQIIQQFERFTATG
;
A
#
# COMPACT_ATOMS: atom_id res chain seq x y z
N MET A 1 10.68 -25.68 -44.01
CA MET A 1 10.19 -24.28 -43.97
C MET A 1 9.01 -24.23 -43.00
N GLN A 2 9.19 -23.70 -41.78
CA GLN A 2 8.09 -23.39 -40.85
C GLN A 2 7.92 -21.86 -40.80
N PRO A 3 6.70 -21.32 -40.74
CA PRO A 3 6.47 -20.00 -40.19
C PRO A 3 5.80 -20.05 -38.80
N ILE A 4 6.40 -19.27 -37.90
CA ILE A 4 5.98 -18.78 -36.58
C ILE A 4 4.56 -18.18 -36.52
N GLN A 5 3.71 -18.60 -35.57
CA GLN A 5 2.66 -17.80 -34.87
C GLN A 5 2.38 -18.54 -33.54
N GLY A 6 2.54 -18.02 -32.33
CA GLY A 6 2.20 -16.69 -31.85
C GLY A 6 0.84 -16.72 -31.14
N ALA A 7 0.76 -17.30 -29.94
CA ALA A 7 -0.28 -17.00 -28.92
C ALA A 7 -0.09 -17.91 -27.70
N THR A 8 0.47 -17.36 -26.62
CA THR A 8 0.24 -17.92 -25.29
C THR A 8 -1.26 -17.96 -25.02
N PRO A 9 -1.80 -19.07 -24.46
CA PRO A 9 -3.22 -19.18 -24.18
C PRO A 9 -3.62 -18.16 -23.11
N ARG A 10 -4.37 -17.13 -23.53
CA ARG A 10 -5.08 -16.22 -22.63
C ARG A 10 -6.04 -17.06 -21.78
N PRO A 11 -5.97 -16.99 -20.43
CA PRO A 11 -6.90 -17.74 -19.60
C PRO A 11 -8.34 -17.23 -19.81
N PRO A 12 -9.33 -18.13 -19.97
CA PRO A 12 -10.73 -17.76 -20.11
C PRO A 12 -11.28 -17.31 -18.75
N GLY A 13 -11.38 -16.00 -18.54
CA GLY A 13 -11.87 -15.45 -17.27
C GLY A 13 -12.12 -13.94 -17.23
N GLU A 14 -12.18 -13.24 -18.37
CA GLU A 14 -12.61 -11.84 -18.40
C GLU A 14 -14.14 -11.78 -18.63
N PRO A 15 -14.96 -11.54 -17.58
CA PRO A 15 -16.35 -11.18 -17.79
C PRO A 15 -16.42 -9.78 -18.41
N ALA A 16 -17.36 -9.63 -19.34
CA ALA A 16 -17.64 -8.43 -20.11
C ALA A 16 -17.59 -7.14 -19.28
N SER A 17 -16.81 -6.17 -19.75
CA SER A 17 -16.83 -4.78 -19.28
C SER A 17 -18.21 -4.17 -19.52
N THR A 18 -19.09 -4.24 -18.53
CA THR A 18 -20.16 -3.25 -18.39
C THR A 18 -19.49 -1.88 -18.16
N PRO A 19 -20.04 -0.76 -18.67
CA PRO A 19 -19.56 0.57 -18.34
C PRO A 19 -19.97 0.92 -16.90
N SER A 20 -19.42 0.19 -15.93
CA SER A 20 -19.56 0.47 -14.52
C SER A 20 -18.74 1.72 -14.23
N ALA A 21 -19.39 2.75 -13.70
CA ALA A 21 -18.85 4.08 -13.43
C ALA A 21 -17.34 4.05 -13.14
N ALA A 22 -16.54 4.84 -13.88
CA ALA A 22 -15.07 4.78 -13.87
C ALA A 22 -14.41 4.86 -12.46
N GLY A 23 -15.13 5.31 -11.44
CA GLY A 23 -14.68 5.27 -10.05
C GLY A 23 -14.77 3.89 -9.37
N GLU A 24 -15.62 2.98 -9.86
CA GLU A 24 -15.89 1.64 -9.30
C GLU A 24 -14.97 0.55 -9.86
N GLN A 25 -14.10 0.90 -10.82
CA GLN A 25 -13.13 -0.04 -11.35
C GLN A 25 -12.04 -0.36 -10.31
N PRO A 26 -11.53 -1.61 -10.32
CA PRO A 26 -10.40 -1.99 -9.48
C PRO A 26 -9.17 -1.12 -9.77
N LEU A 27 -8.23 -1.07 -8.83
CA LEU A 27 -6.96 -0.37 -9.05
C LEU A 27 -6.20 -0.96 -10.25
N SER A 28 -5.73 -0.09 -11.14
CA SER A 28 -4.75 -0.43 -12.18
C SER A 28 -3.48 -1.05 -11.59
N THR A 29 -2.80 -1.90 -12.36
CA THR A 29 -1.54 -2.57 -11.96
C THR A 29 -0.48 -1.59 -11.46
N GLN A 30 -0.36 -0.42 -12.10
CA GLN A 30 0.55 0.64 -11.67
C GLN A 30 0.19 1.17 -10.27
N GLN A 31 -1.10 1.44 -10.03
CA GLN A 31 -1.59 1.96 -8.76
C GLN A 31 -1.42 0.93 -7.63
N ARG A 32 -1.72 -0.35 -7.89
CA ARG A 32 -1.42 -1.43 -6.94
C ARG A 32 0.05 -1.47 -6.58
N THR A 33 0.94 -1.41 -7.57
CA THR A 33 2.39 -1.41 -7.36
C THR A 33 2.84 -0.25 -6.46
N VAL A 34 2.25 0.94 -6.62
CA VAL A 34 2.58 2.11 -5.76
C VAL A 34 2.17 1.86 -4.31
N LEU A 35 0.94 1.40 -4.07
CA LEU A 35 0.47 1.09 -2.72
C LEU A 35 1.33 0.01 -2.06
N GLU A 36 1.63 -1.08 -2.79
CA GLU A 36 2.46 -2.16 -2.26
C GLU A 36 3.88 -1.70 -1.91
N ARG A 37 4.49 -0.84 -2.73
CA ARG A 37 5.80 -0.24 -2.43
C ARG A 37 5.76 0.62 -1.17
N LEU A 38 4.72 1.46 -1.01
CA LEU A 38 4.54 2.29 0.18
C LEU A 38 4.35 1.42 1.43
N ILE A 39 3.51 0.40 1.35
CA ILE A 39 3.26 -0.55 2.45
C ILE A 39 4.55 -1.28 2.82
N THR A 40 5.28 -1.80 1.85
CA THR A 40 6.57 -2.48 2.06
C THR A 40 7.57 -1.59 2.80
N ARG A 41 7.60 -0.29 2.48
CA ARG A 41 8.46 0.67 3.18
C ARG A 41 7.97 0.97 4.59
N ILE A 42 6.65 1.09 4.81
CA ILE A 42 6.08 1.29 6.15
C ILE A 42 6.37 0.10 7.06
N ILE A 43 6.16 -1.13 6.59
CA ILE A 43 6.41 -2.35 7.40
C ILE A 43 7.90 -2.47 7.75
N ALA A 44 8.80 -2.09 6.85
CA ALA A 44 10.24 -2.10 7.10
C ALA A 44 10.66 -1.10 8.20
N LEU A 45 9.95 0.03 8.33
CA LEU A 45 10.26 1.08 9.30
C LEU A 45 9.52 0.90 10.63
N SER A 46 8.24 0.53 10.57
CA SER A 46 7.34 0.43 11.72
C SER A 46 7.29 -0.98 12.33
N GLN A 47 7.86 -1.99 11.67
CA GLN A 47 7.72 -3.42 12.01
C GLN A 47 6.25 -3.91 12.05
N GLN A 48 5.34 -3.17 11.43
CA GLN A 48 3.93 -3.56 11.31
C GLN A 48 3.76 -4.64 10.23
N GLN A 49 2.69 -5.42 10.32
CA GLN A 49 2.35 -6.40 9.29
C GLN A 49 1.66 -5.72 8.09
N SER A 50 1.90 -6.23 6.88
CA SER A 50 1.23 -5.72 5.66
C SER A 50 -0.29 -5.75 5.79
N ALA A 51 -0.84 -6.82 6.37
CA ALA A 51 -2.27 -6.96 6.66
C ALA A 51 -2.81 -5.84 7.57
N GLU A 52 -2.04 -5.44 8.57
CA GLU A 52 -2.44 -4.38 9.51
C GLU A 52 -2.38 -2.99 8.85
N VAL A 53 -1.39 -2.75 8.00
CA VAL A 53 -1.31 -1.51 7.21
C VAL A 53 -2.49 -1.43 6.22
N TRP A 54 -2.82 -2.53 5.54
CA TRP A 54 -4.00 -2.61 4.67
C TRP A 54 -5.32 -2.44 5.44
N ALA A 55 -5.45 -3.06 6.61
CA ALA A 55 -6.65 -2.91 7.44
C ALA A 55 -6.81 -1.47 7.94
N GLY A 56 -5.73 -0.85 8.44
CA GLY A 56 -5.73 0.54 8.88
C GLY A 56 -5.98 1.54 7.74
N LEU A 57 -5.49 1.24 6.54
CA LEU A 57 -5.78 2.01 5.32
C LEU A 57 -7.27 1.96 4.98
N LYS A 58 -7.87 0.77 4.94
CA LYS A 58 -9.30 0.61 4.66
C LYS A 58 -10.16 1.27 5.72
N HIS A 59 -9.79 1.13 6.99
CA HIS A 59 -10.46 1.78 8.12
C HIS A 59 -10.46 3.31 7.99
N ASP A 60 -9.33 3.91 7.63
CA ASP A 60 -9.21 5.37 7.41
C ASP A 60 -10.05 5.85 6.23
N LEU A 61 -10.16 5.03 5.19
CA LEU A 61 -11.02 5.27 4.04
C LEU A 61 -12.52 5.04 4.34
N GLY A 62 -12.87 4.60 5.56
CA GLY A 62 -14.23 4.21 5.92
C GLY A 62 -14.73 2.95 5.22
N LEU A 63 -13.82 2.16 4.63
CA LEU A 63 -14.12 0.92 3.93
C LEU A 63 -14.05 -0.26 4.91
N LYS A 64 -14.95 -1.23 4.74
CA LYS A 64 -14.84 -2.51 5.45
C LYS A 64 -13.59 -3.25 4.96
N SER A 65 -12.95 -4.03 5.83
CA SER A 65 -11.73 -4.79 5.48
C SER A 65 -11.91 -5.72 4.27
N GLU A 66 -13.13 -6.16 3.99
CA GLU A 66 -13.46 -7.04 2.86
C GLU A 66 -13.77 -6.27 1.57
N THR A 67 -13.93 -4.94 1.64
CA THR A 67 -14.22 -4.13 0.46
C THR A 67 -12.97 -4.03 -0.42
N PRO A 68 -13.08 -4.29 -1.74
CA PRO A 68 -11.99 -4.07 -2.67
C PRO A 68 -11.70 -2.56 -2.76
N LEU A 69 -10.43 -2.16 -2.66
CA LEU A 69 -10.09 -0.78 -2.99
C LEU A 69 -10.31 -0.56 -4.49
N LEU A 70 -10.91 0.58 -4.80
CA LEU A 70 -11.23 1.02 -6.17
C LEU A 70 -10.32 2.17 -6.56
N SER A 71 -10.20 2.45 -7.85
CA SER A 71 -9.36 3.55 -8.34
C SER A 71 -9.75 4.91 -7.74
N ARG A 72 -11.04 5.14 -7.41
CA ARG A 72 -11.48 6.36 -6.70
C ARG A 72 -10.83 6.55 -5.32
N HIS A 73 -10.45 5.45 -4.68
CA HIS A 73 -9.85 5.46 -3.35
C HIS A 73 -8.32 5.52 -3.39
N PHE A 74 -7.70 5.33 -4.55
CA PHE A 74 -6.26 5.39 -4.68
C PHE A 74 -5.63 6.68 -4.14
N PRO A 75 -6.06 7.90 -4.53
CA PRO A 75 -5.44 9.12 -4.02
C PRO A 75 -5.56 9.24 -2.51
N ALA A 76 -6.72 8.90 -1.92
CA ALA A 76 -6.89 8.90 -0.47
C ALA A 76 -6.03 7.81 0.21
N ALA A 77 -5.92 6.64 -0.41
CA ALA A 77 -5.11 5.54 0.09
C ALA A 77 -3.61 5.89 0.09
N GLU A 78 -3.13 6.45 -1.01
CA GLU A 78 -1.74 6.89 -1.16
C GLU A 78 -1.38 7.96 -0.13
N GLN A 79 -2.29 8.92 0.12
CA GLN A 79 -2.12 9.94 1.15
C GLN A 79 -2.05 9.30 2.55
N ASN A 80 -2.95 8.38 2.90
CA ASN A 80 -2.92 7.71 4.19
C ASN A 80 -1.63 6.91 4.40
N LEU A 81 -1.17 6.19 3.39
CA LEU A 81 0.10 5.47 3.44
C LEU A 81 1.30 6.42 3.57
N ASN A 82 1.35 7.52 2.83
CA ASN A 82 2.40 8.53 2.98
C ASN A 82 2.42 9.16 4.39
N GLN A 83 1.25 9.42 4.97
CA GLN A 83 1.12 9.91 6.35
C GLN A 83 1.67 8.88 7.35
N ARG A 84 1.31 7.61 7.21
CA ARG A 84 1.84 6.51 8.05
C ARG A 84 3.34 6.36 7.91
N LEU A 85 3.85 6.46 6.69
CA LEU A 85 5.28 6.39 6.39
C LEU A 85 6.04 7.54 7.06
N THR A 86 5.51 8.76 6.96
CA THR A 86 6.09 9.93 7.62
C THR A 86 6.06 9.77 9.14
N SER A 87 4.93 9.31 9.68
CA SER A 87 4.76 9.07 11.12
C SER A 87 5.69 7.99 11.66
N ALA A 88 5.89 6.90 10.92
CA ALA A 88 6.82 5.83 11.26
C ALA A 88 8.27 6.34 11.29
N GLN A 89 8.67 7.14 10.29
CA GLN A 89 10.00 7.76 10.26
C GLN A 89 10.21 8.73 11.43
N THR A 90 9.23 9.60 11.70
CA THR A 90 9.31 10.55 12.83
C THR A 90 9.40 9.83 14.16
N THR A 91 8.56 8.82 14.38
CA THR A 91 8.59 8.03 15.64
C THR A 91 9.94 7.35 15.84
N LEU A 92 10.51 6.78 14.77
CA LEU A 92 11.84 6.18 14.81
C LEU A 92 12.90 7.23 15.15
N ALA A 93 12.90 8.38 14.46
CA ALA A 93 13.85 9.46 14.69
C ALA A 93 13.75 10.04 16.11
N THR A 94 12.55 10.28 16.63
CA THR A 94 12.33 10.75 18.00
C THR A 94 12.85 9.75 19.02
N ARG A 95 12.59 8.45 18.82
CA ARG A 95 13.14 7.39 19.69
C ARG A 95 14.66 7.37 19.67
N GLN A 96 15.28 7.50 18.49
CA GLN A 96 16.74 7.57 18.38
C GLN A 96 17.30 8.75 19.19
N ILE A 97 16.70 9.93 19.07
CA ILE A 97 17.14 11.13 19.80
C ILE A 97 17.01 10.93 21.31
N ILE A 98 15.89 10.39 21.81
CA ILE A 98 15.70 10.10 23.25
C ILE A 98 16.75 9.10 23.74
N GLN A 99 16.99 8.02 23.00
CA GLN A 99 18.00 7.02 23.34
C GLN A 99 19.44 7.57 23.26
N GLN A 100 19.66 8.67 22.54
CA GLN A 100 20.92 9.41 22.59
C GLN A 100 20.99 10.20 23.90
N PHE A 101 19.97 10.95 24.28
CA PHE A 101 19.99 11.68 25.54
C PHE A 101 20.12 10.78 26.77
N GLU A 102 19.36 9.68 26.82
CA GLU A 102 19.39 8.73 27.95
C GLU A 102 20.77 8.11 28.16
N ARG A 103 21.52 7.83 27.08
CA ARG A 103 22.88 7.28 27.19
C ARG A 103 23.87 8.28 27.82
N PHE A 104 23.67 9.57 27.57
CA PHE A 104 24.52 10.62 28.17
C PHE A 104 24.14 10.88 29.63
N THR A 105 22.85 10.78 29.98
CA THR A 105 22.40 11.00 31.36
C THR A 105 22.59 9.79 32.28
N ALA A 106 22.69 8.57 31.75
CA ALA A 106 22.88 7.35 32.53
C ALA A 106 24.36 7.02 32.85
N THR A 107 25.31 7.81 32.34
CA THR A 107 26.76 7.61 32.56
C THR A 107 27.39 8.68 33.48
N GLY A 108 26.57 9.35 34.30
CA GLY A 108 27.01 10.40 35.25
C GLY A 108 26.89 9.96 36.70
#